data_AF-A0A972IP19-F1
#
_entry.id   AF-A0A972IP19-F1
#
_cell.length_a   1.000
_cell.length_b   1.000
_cell.length_c   1.000
_cell.angle_alpha   90.00
_cell.angle_beta   90.00
_cell.angle_gamma   90.00
#
_symmetry.space_group_name_H-M   'P 1'
#
loop_
_entity.id
_entity.type
_entity.pdbx_description
1 polymer ?
#
loop_
_entity_poly.entity_id
_entity_poly.type
_entity_poly.pdbx_seq_one_letter_code
_entity_poly.pdbx_strand_id
1 'polypeptide(L)'
;MKGLNKSFVVTLILTVFLFVGVFAQSSEKIESIPLWEKASADEAKRIVVISDLHLGVDDSFSETVKNKDLMAEFLERLVFSGIDELVIAGDMLDEWFVPISYQPHNDLGVFFREVADNNAAIMAAFEKLIQSGVKVIYVPGNHDLLLDEETLTDLLPGISQARDGDGVGVYRTGTRSEIVIEHGHRYDTFCAPDPLSNKEITGSYPSYLPPGYFFTRMAATYVAEGKSAPKKDLPKIEEPSKENGDLHDAYVYYSLWTWAMTSFPIKASFEEKAIYCGVNGYDDSFSLSDLLPSEREDGSINAVLYANVQRRWDDVQEINGIAVKNSYAQATAGGIDHNFLDDQAVKQYFNLDPTVDVVIFGHSHVPIVNRFLKGYNREKVYVNSGTWIDGKVGQERCFVVIESSEQTTTVRLMEYHPDGTISDTEKK
;
A
#
# COMPACT_ATOMS: atom_id res chain seq x y z
N MET A 1 -6.31 -86.57 17.89
CA MET A 1 -6.06 -85.11 18.00
C MET A 1 -6.06 -84.52 16.60
N LYS A 2 -6.76 -83.40 16.43
CA LYS A 2 -6.86 -82.44 15.28
C LYS A 2 -5.74 -82.62 14.22
N GLY A 3 -5.94 -82.63 12.90
CA GLY A 3 -6.99 -82.11 12.03
C GLY A 3 -6.30 -81.46 10.81
N LEU A 4 -6.46 -82.08 9.63
CA LEU A 4 -6.23 -81.66 8.23
C LEU A 4 -5.36 -80.42 7.89
N ASN A 5 -4.40 -80.59 6.96
CA ASN A 5 -3.91 -79.50 6.09
C ASN A 5 -4.09 -79.85 4.59
N LYS A 6 -4.97 -79.07 3.93
CA LYS A 6 -5.02 -78.77 2.49
C LYS A 6 -3.89 -77.75 2.17
N SER A 7 -3.48 -77.35 0.98
CA SER A 7 -4.02 -77.28 -0.39
C SER A 7 -2.81 -76.89 -1.27
N PHE A 8 -2.51 -77.58 -2.37
CA PHE A 8 -2.90 -77.27 -3.76
C PHE A 8 -2.45 -75.90 -4.31
N VAL A 9 -1.53 -75.98 -5.27
CA VAL A 9 -1.01 -74.92 -6.15
C VAL A 9 -2.01 -74.63 -7.26
N VAL A 10 -2.37 -73.37 -7.48
CA VAL A 10 -2.97 -72.90 -8.73
C VAL A 10 -2.37 -71.53 -9.08
N THR A 11 -1.74 -71.50 -10.25
CA THR A 11 -1.23 -70.32 -10.95
C THR A 11 -2.38 -69.44 -11.43
N LEU A 12 -2.43 -68.17 -11.04
CA LEU A 12 -3.36 -67.17 -11.57
C LEU A 12 -2.57 -66.09 -12.31
N ILE A 13 -2.78 -66.03 -13.63
CA ILE A 13 -2.37 -64.96 -14.53
C ILE A 13 -3.22 -63.73 -14.18
N LEU A 14 -2.58 -62.65 -13.72
CA LEU A 14 -3.22 -61.37 -13.44
C LEU A 14 -2.94 -60.43 -14.61
N THR A 15 -3.95 -60.28 -15.46
CA THR A 15 -4.03 -59.29 -16.53
C THR A 15 -4.08 -57.90 -15.90
N VAL A 16 -2.99 -57.14 -15.99
CA VAL A 16 -2.97 -55.72 -15.61
C VAL A 16 -3.66 -54.94 -16.73
N PHE A 17 -4.91 -54.56 -16.49
CA PHE A 17 -5.54 -53.50 -17.27
C PHE A 17 -4.87 -52.18 -16.90
N LEU A 18 -4.14 -51.58 -17.85
CA LEU A 18 -3.79 -50.17 -17.81
C LEU A 18 -5.09 -49.36 -17.82
N PHE A 19 -5.51 -48.89 -16.65
CA PHE A 19 -6.35 -47.71 -16.55
C PHE A 19 -5.41 -46.50 -16.56
N VAL A 20 -5.17 -45.95 -17.75
CA VAL A 20 -4.74 -44.56 -17.88
C VAL A 20 -5.94 -43.72 -17.50
N GLY A 21 -6.06 -43.41 -16.21
CA GLY A 21 -6.94 -42.36 -15.74
C GLY A 21 -6.44 -41.04 -16.31
N VAL A 22 -7.04 -40.59 -17.41
CA VAL A 22 -7.00 -39.19 -17.81
C VAL A 22 -7.72 -38.44 -16.69
N PHE A 23 -6.96 -37.92 -15.72
CA PHE A 23 -7.42 -36.81 -14.90
C PHE A 23 -7.51 -35.61 -15.85
N ALA A 24 -8.65 -35.46 -16.51
CA ALA A 24 -9.07 -34.15 -16.92
C ALA A 24 -9.30 -33.38 -15.62
N GLN A 25 -8.33 -32.56 -15.21
CA GLN A 25 -8.65 -31.40 -14.39
C GLN A 25 -9.76 -30.68 -15.15
N SER A 26 -10.96 -30.62 -14.57
CA SER A 26 -11.95 -29.67 -15.02
C SER A 26 -11.31 -28.30 -14.83
N SER A 27 -10.82 -27.70 -15.91
CA SER A 27 -10.56 -26.28 -15.92
C SER A 27 -11.92 -25.62 -15.71
N GLU A 28 -12.25 -25.27 -14.48
CA GLU A 28 -13.34 -24.32 -14.27
C GLU A 28 -13.02 -23.12 -15.15
N LYS A 29 -13.97 -22.80 -16.02
CA LYS A 29 -13.79 -21.72 -16.97
C LYS A 29 -13.80 -20.44 -16.16
N ILE A 30 -12.67 -19.76 -16.05
CA ILE A 30 -12.57 -18.47 -15.36
C ILE A 30 -13.62 -17.53 -15.97
N GLU A 31 -14.59 -17.12 -15.16
CA GLU A 31 -15.70 -16.26 -15.59
C GLU A 31 -15.35 -14.79 -15.42
N SER A 32 -15.86 -13.91 -16.29
CA SER A 32 -15.67 -12.48 -16.13
C SER A 32 -16.36 -11.94 -14.88
N ILE A 33 -15.89 -10.80 -14.39
CA ILE A 33 -16.57 -10.02 -13.36
C ILE A 33 -17.65 -9.16 -14.06
N PRO A 34 -18.91 -9.19 -13.60
CA PRO A 34 -19.98 -8.40 -14.21
C PRO A 34 -19.89 -6.93 -13.78
N LEU A 35 -18.84 -6.24 -14.21
CA LEU A 35 -18.54 -4.86 -13.84
C LEU A 35 -19.56 -3.88 -14.45
N TRP A 36 -19.99 -4.13 -15.69
CA TRP A 36 -20.76 -3.17 -16.48
C TRP A 36 -22.26 -3.50 -16.47
N GLU A 37 -23.07 -2.45 -16.39
CA GLU A 37 -24.49 -2.59 -16.73
C GLU A 37 -24.64 -2.78 -18.25
N LYS A 38 -25.69 -3.49 -18.69
CA LYS A 38 -25.91 -3.86 -20.11
C LYS A 38 -26.08 -2.67 -21.09
N ALA A 39 -25.97 -1.43 -20.61
CA ALA A 39 -26.15 -0.20 -21.39
C ALA A 39 -24.97 0.77 -21.21
N SER A 40 -23.73 0.28 -21.10
CA SER A 40 -22.56 1.15 -21.23
C SER A 40 -22.57 1.81 -22.61
N ALA A 41 -22.21 3.09 -22.71
CA ALA A 41 -21.98 3.70 -24.02
C ALA A 41 -20.85 2.92 -24.74
N ASP A 42 -21.05 2.56 -26.01
CA ASP A 42 -20.12 1.73 -26.79
C ASP A 42 -18.69 2.31 -26.90
N GLU A 43 -18.51 3.59 -26.56
CA GLU A 43 -17.24 4.33 -26.60
C GLU A 43 -16.70 4.73 -25.21
N ALA A 44 -17.33 4.30 -24.11
CA ALA A 44 -16.87 4.64 -22.77
C ALA A 44 -15.56 3.91 -22.41
N LYS A 45 -14.57 4.67 -21.93
CA LYS A 45 -13.34 4.15 -21.33
C LYS A 45 -13.66 3.49 -19.99
N ARG A 46 -13.25 2.23 -19.83
CA ARG A 46 -13.53 1.37 -18.69
C ARG A 46 -12.27 1.16 -17.86
N ILE A 47 -12.30 1.65 -16.63
CA ILE A 47 -11.12 1.69 -15.76
C ILE A 47 -11.45 0.98 -14.45
N VAL A 48 -10.52 0.14 -13.99
CA VAL A 48 -10.52 -0.40 -12.63
C VAL A 48 -9.34 0.16 -11.87
N VAL A 49 -9.55 0.55 -10.60
CA VAL A 49 -8.48 1.02 -9.71
C VAL A 49 -8.43 0.16 -8.46
N ILE A 50 -7.22 -0.29 -8.11
CA ILE A 50 -6.91 -1.01 -6.87
C ILE A 50 -5.74 -0.32 -6.18
N SER A 51 -5.57 -0.52 -4.87
CA SER A 51 -4.45 0.01 -4.10
C SER A 51 -4.21 -0.85 -2.87
N ASP A 52 -3.12 -0.58 -2.15
CA ASP A 52 -2.87 -1.11 -0.80
C ASP A 52 -3.00 -2.65 -0.80
N LEU A 53 -2.24 -3.28 -1.71
CA LEU A 53 -2.14 -4.73 -1.88
C LEU A 53 -1.18 -5.34 -0.86
N HIS A 54 -0.11 -4.61 -0.51
CA HIS A 54 0.91 -5.00 0.48
C HIS A 54 1.44 -6.43 0.29
N LEU A 55 1.89 -6.72 -0.94
CA LEU A 55 2.50 -8.00 -1.25
C LEU A 55 3.90 -8.03 -0.63
N GLY A 56 4.06 -8.81 0.44
CA GLY A 56 5.30 -8.91 1.19
C GLY A 56 6.20 -10.09 0.78
N VAL A 57 7.44 -10.06 1.27
CA VAL A 57 8.48 -11.05 0.95
C VAL A 57 8.29 -12.41 1.65
N ASP A 58 7.58 -12.45 2.78
CA ASP A 58 7.44 -13.65 3.61
C ASP A 58 6.09 -13.68 4.34
N ASP A 59 5.33 -14.75 4.13
CA ASP A 59 3.95 -14.91 4.61
C ASP A 59 3.85 -15.14 6.13
N SER A 60 4.97 -15.38 6.82
CA SER A 60 4.97 -15.50 8.27
C SER A 60 4.70 -14.18 9.00
N PHE A 61 4.90 -13.05 8.33
CA PHE A 61 4.62 -11.73 8.89
C PHE A 61 3.92 -10.76 7.94
N SER A 62 3.79 -11.05 6.64
CA SER A 62 3.13 -10.17 5.69
C SER A 62 1.68 -9.83 6.08
N GLU A 63 1.23 -8.63 5.73
CA GLU A 63 -0.13 -8.15 6.01
C GLU A 63 -1.19 -8.79 5.08
N THR A 64 -0.79 -9.26 3.90
CA THR A 64 -1.69 -9.89 2.91
C THR A 64 -1.30 -11.34 2.66
N VAL A 65 -2.01 -12.29 3.28
CA VAL A 65 -1.78 -13.73 3.12
C VAL A 65 -3.08 -14.45 2.73
N LYS A 66 -4.15 -14.25 3.48
CA LYS A 66 -5.45 -14.91 3.27
C LYS A 66 -6.14 -14.40 2.00
N ASN A 67 -5.95 -13.12 1.66
CA ASN A 67 -6.54 -12.52 0.48
C ASN A 67 -5.75 -12.77 -0.81
N LYS A 68 -4.56 -13.40 -0.78
CA LYS A 68 -3.72 -13.60 -1.97
C LYS A 68 -4.40 -14.40 -3.08
N ASP A 69 -5.00 -15.54 -2.74
CA ASP A 69 -5.67 -16.39 -3.73
C ASP A 69 -6.88 -15.67 -4.36
N LEU A 70 -7.65 -14.96 -3.54
CA LEU A 70 -8.79 -14.15 -4.01
C LEU A 70 -8.33 -12.99 -4.89
N MET A 71 -7.18 -12.38 -4.60
CA MET A 71 -6.59 -11.33 -5.42
C MET A 71 -6.13 -11.87 -6.78
N ALA A 72 -5.44 -13.01 -6.80
CA ALA A 72 -5.03 -13.66 -8.03
C ALA A 72 -6.25 -14.02 -8.89
N GLU A 73 -7.29 -14.62 -8.29
CA GLU A 73 -8.55 -14.92 -8.98
C GLU A 73 -9.22 -13.65 -9.53
N PHE A 74 -9.33 -12.59 -8.71
CA PHE A 74 -9.90 -11.31 -9.12
C PHE A 74 -9.19 -10.74 -10.35
N LEU A 75 -7.85 -10.67 -10.34
CA LEU A 75 -7.05 -10.18 -11.46
C LEU A 75 -7.18 -11.07 -12.71
N GLU A 76 -7.20 -12.39 -12.55
CA GLU A 76 -7.42 -13.31 -13.66
C GLU A 76 -8.80 -13.13 -14.31
N ARG A 77 -9.83 -12.85 -13.51
CA ARG A 77 -11.18 -12.57 -14.02
C ARG A 77 -11.28 -11.20 -14.69
N LEU A 78 -10.49 -10.20 -14.26
CA LEU A 78 -10.41 -8.90 -14.91
C LEU A 78 -9.95 -9.01 -16.37
N VAL A 79 -9.10 -9.98 -16.71
CA VAL A 79 -8.64 -10.25 -18.10
C VAL A 79 -9.81 -10.39 -19.06
N PHE A 80 -10.93 -10.98 -18.60
CA PHE A 80 -12.13 -11.23 -19.41
C PHE A 80 -13.25 -10.24 -19.15
N SER A 81 -13.01 -9.24 -18.30
CA SER A 81 -14.04 -8.29 -17.85
C SER A 81 -14.17 -7.08 -18.74
N GLY A 82 -13.42 -6.98 -19.85
CA GLY A 82 -13.57 -5.90 -20.83
C GLY A 82 -13.23 -4.52 -20.29
N ILE A 83 -12.18 -4.45 -19.45
CA ILE A 83 -11.55 -3.20 -18.98
C ILE A 83 -10.53 -2.71 -20.01
N ASP A 84 -10.32 -1.40 -20.08
CA ASP A 84 -9.25 -0.78 -20.88
C ASP A 84 -8.00 -0.50 -20.04
N GLU A 85 -8.19 -0.09 -18.78
CA GLU A 85 -7.10 0.21 -17.85
C GLU A 85 -7.31 -0.46 -16.49
N LEU A 86 -6.22 -0.98 -15.93
CA LEU A 86 -6.09 -1.30 -14.51
C LEU A 86 -5.05 -0.34 -13.91
N VAL A 87 -5.43 0.44 -12.92
CA VAL A 87 -4.52 1.34 -12.20
C VAL A 87 -4.27 0.80 -10.79
N ILE A 88 -3.01 0.68 -10.42
CA ILE A 88 -2.54 0.29 -9.09
C ILE A 88 -2.09 1.57 -8.39
N ALA A 89 -2.93 2.13 -7.53
CA ALA A 89 -2.75 3.42 -6.87
C ALA A 89 -1.89 3.32 -5.59
N GLY A 90 -0.68 2.78 -5.75
CA GLY A 90 0.32 2.63 -4.69
C GLY A 90 0.17 1.38 -3.83
N ASP A 91 1.24 1.12 -3.07
CA ASP A 91 1.40 0.02 -2.12
C ASP A 91 1.07 -1.35 -2.74
N MET A 92 1.64 -1.58 -3.93
CA MET A 92 1.54 -2.86 -4.63
C MET A 92 2.41 -3.91 -3.93
N LEU A 93 3.69 -3.58 -3.76
CA LEU A 93 4.68 -4.41 -3.07
C LEU A 93 5.00 -3.79 -1.70
N ASP A 94 5.55 -4.59 -0.79
CA ASP A 94 5.84 -4.12 0.57
C ASP A 94 7.30 -4.35 0.98
N GLU A 95 8.06 -3.26 1.08
CA GLU A 95 9.42 -3.23 1.63
C GLU A 95 9.45 -2.75 3.09
N TRP A 96 8.40 -2.09 3.56
CA TRP A 96 8.38 -1.47 4.88
C TRP A 96 7.95 -2.44 5.98
N PHE A 97 7.00 -3.33 5.71
CA PHE A 97 6.44 -4.30 6.68
C PHE A 97 7.33 -5.53 6.85
N VAL A 98 8.54 -5.30 7.36
CA VAL A 98 9.55 -6.34 7.56
C VAL A 98 10.11 -6.22 8.99
N PRO A 99 10.07 -7.27 9.82
CA PRO A 99 10.51 -7.19 11.21
C PRO A 99 12.03 -7.05 11.33
N ILE A 100 12.52 -6.46 12.43
CA ILE A 100 13.96 -6.29 12.67
C ILE A 100 14.74 -7.60 12.76
N SER A 101 14.06 -8.72 13.02
CA SER A 101 14.65 -10.05 13.04
C SER A 101 14.85 -10.65 11.65
N TYR A 102 14.25 -10.05 10.63
CA TYR A 102 14.47 -10.46 9.24
C TYR A 102 15.88 -10.06 8.80
N GLN A 103 16.46 -10.88 7.92
CA GLN A 103 17.79 -10.63 7.38
C GLN A 103 17.84 -9.28 6.65
N PRO A 104 18.92 -8.51 6.79
CA PRO A 104 19.06 -7.25 6.06
C PRO A 104 18.98 -7.42 4.54
N HIS A 105 18.22 -6.56 3.88
CA HIS A 105 18.05 -6.53 2.43
C HIS A 105 18.69 -5.29 1.82
N ASN A 106 20.00 -5.32 1.61
CA ASN A 106 20.75 -4.15 1.11
C ASN A 106 20.64 -3.95 -0.42
N ASP A 107 20.20 -4.99 -1.15
CA ASP A 107 19.96 -4.94 -2.60
C ASP A 107 18.45 -4.98 -2.85
N LEU A 108 17.88 -3.80 -3.12
CA LEU A 108 16.44 -3.64 -3.31
C LEU A 108 15.93 -4.38 -4.56
N GLY A 109 16.72 -4.48 -5.62
CA GLY A 109 16.34 -5.23 -6.81
C GLY A 109 16.21 -6.72 -6.51
N VAL A 110 17.12 -7.28 -5.72
CA VAL A 110 16.99 -8.68 -5.23
C VAL A 110 15.79 -8.82 -4.31
N PHE A 111 15.62 -7.91 -3.36
CA PHE A 111 14.50 -7.94 -2.43
C PHE A 111 13.13 -7.94 -3.14
N PHE A 112 12.90 -7.03 -4.08
CA PHE A 112 11.63 -6.98 -4.82
C PHE A 112 11.40 -8.19 -5.73
N ARG A 113 12.47 -8.87 -6.19
CA ARG A 113 12.34 -10.17 -6.86
C ARG A 113 11.88 -11.26 -5.91
N GLU A 114 12.40 -11.30 -4.68
CA GLU A 114 11.93 -12.24 -3.65
C GLU A 114 10.48 -11.96 -3.26
N VAL A 115 10.08 -10.69 -3.18
CA VAL A 115 8.67 -10.30 -3.01
C VAL A 115 7.82 -10.84 -4.17
N ALA A 116 8.25 -10.63 -5.43
CA ALA A 116 7.51 -11.13 -6.59
C ALA A 116 7.40 -12.67 -6.59
N ASP A 117 8.46 -13.38 -6.21
CA ASP A 117 8.49 -14.84 -6.11
C ASP A 117 7.50 -15.35 -5.05
N ASN A 118 7.45 -14.72 -3.88
CA ASN A 118 6.47 -15.04 -2.82
C ASN A 118 5.01 -14.74 -3.23
N ASN A 119 4.81 -13.97 -4.30
CA ASN A 119 3.51 -13.53 -4.80
C ASN A 119 3.27 -13.94 -6.26
N ALA A 120 3.94 -15.00 -6.75
CA ALA A 120 4.03 -15.34 -8.16
C ALA A 120 2.69 -15.51 -8.89
N ALA A 121 1.65 -16.01 -8.21
CA ALA A 121 0.32 -16.17 -8.81
C ALA A 121 -0.31 -14.81 -9.18
N ILE A 122 -0.12 -13.80 -8.33
CA ILE A 122 -0.61 -12.43 -8.52
C ILE A 122 0.20 -11.74 -9.62
N MET A 123 1.53 -11.90 -9.60
CA MET A 123 2.43 -11.38 -10.64
C MET A 123 2.07 -11.95 -12.03
N ALA A 124 1.81 -13.26 -12.10
CA ALA A 124 1.36 -13.91 -13.33
C ALA A 124 -0.02 -13.39 -13.80
N ALA A 125 -0.92 -13.04 -12.88
CA ALA A 125 -2.21 -12.45 -13.24
C ALA A 125 -2.08 -11.03 -13.82
N PHE A 126 -1.18 -10.20 -13.27
CA PHE A 126 -0.82 -8.91 -13.87
C PHE A 126 -0.22 -9.08 -15.27
N GLU A 127 0.68 -10.04 -15.46
CA GLU A 127 1.26 -10.32 -16.77
C GLU A 127 0.18 -10.71 -17.79
N LYS A 128 -0.78 -11.56 -17.41
CA LYS A 128 -1.92 -11.94 -18.27
C LYS A 128 -2.77 -10.73 -18.67
N LEU A 129 -3.00 -9.78 -17.77
CA LEU A 129 -3.71 -8.53 -18.06
C LEU A 129 -2.97 -7.69 -19.10
N ILE A 130 -1.65 -7.51 -18.92
CA ILE A 130 -0.82 -6.78 -19.89
C ILE A 130 -0.86 -7.47 -21.26
N GLN A 131 -0.70 -8.79 -21.29
CA GLN A 131 -0.71 -9.59 -22.53
C GLN A 131 -2.08 -9.61 -23.23
N SER A 132 -3.19 -9.42 -22.52
CA SER A 132 -4.52 -9.32 -23.12
C SER A 132 -4.79 -7.96 -23.77
N GLY A 133 -3.89 -6.99 -23.58
CA GLY A 133 -3.99 -5.63 -24.10
C GLY A 133 -4.58 -4.62 -23.11
N VAL A 134 -4.86 -5.01 -21.87
CA VAL A 134 -5.21 -4.06 -20.81
C VAL A 134 -3.99 -3.22 -20.48
N LYS A 135 -4.15 -1.90 -20.43
CA LYS A 135 -3.09 -1.02 -19.96
C LYS A 135 -3.03 -1.12 -18.43
N VAL A 136 -1.98 -1.74 -17.90
CA VAL A 136 -1.72 -1.78 -16.46
C VAL A 136 -0.80 -0.61 -16.10
N ILE A 137 -1.24 0.22 -15.15
CA ILE A 137 -0.54 1.42 -14.72
C ILE A 137 -0.24 1.33 -13.23
N TYR A 138 1.01 1.56 -12.84
CA TYR A 138 1.46 1.67 -11.47
C TYR A 138 1.70 3.13 -11.08
N VAL A 139 1.19 3.53 -9.92
CA VAL A 139 1.51 4.77 -9.21
C VAL A 139 2.28 4.38 -7.94
N PRO A 140 3.42 5.02 -7.60
CA PRO A 140 4.14 4.73 -6.37
C PRO A 140 3.31 4.96 -5.10
N GLY A 141 3.45 4.07 -4.12
CA GLY A 141 3.00 4.26 -2.75
C GLY A 141 4.17 4.38 -1.77
N ASN A 142 3.86 4.47 -0.47
CA ASN A 142 4.90 4.59 0.54
C ASN A 142 5.56 3.23 0.87
N HIS A 143 4.86 2.10 0.82
CA HIS A 143 5.47 0.79 1.12
C HIS A 143 6.38 0.24 0.01
N ASP A 144 6.22 0.72 -1.21
CA ASP A 144 7.11 0.45 -2.35
C ASP A 144 7.87 1.71 -2.81
N LEU A 145 8.06 2.67 -1.90
CA LEU A 145 8.70 3.97 -2.13
C LEU A 145 10.05 3.90 -2.85
N LEU A 146 10.83 2.84 -2.56
CA LEU A 146 12.17 2.62 -3.10
C LEU A 146 12.20 1.65 -4.29
N LEU A 147 11.04 1.21 -4.79
CA LEU A 147 10.94 0.40 -6.00
C LEU A 147 11.29 1.28 -7.22
N ASP A 148 12.46 1.03 -7.81
CA ASP A 148 12.91 1.73 -8.99
C ASP A 148 12.19 1.29 -10.28
N GLU A 149 12.31 2.12 -11.31
CA GLU A 149 11.62 1.91 -12.59
C GLU A 149 12.11 0.66 -13.33
N GLU A 150 13.42 0.38 -13.28
CA GLU A 150 14.04 -0.73 -13.98
C GLU A 150 13.60 -2.07 -13.40
N THR A 151 13.67 -2.20 -12.07
CA THR A 151 13.22 -3.38 -11.33
C THR A 151 11.75 -3.67 -11.59
N LEU A 152 10.86 -2.67 -11.53
CA LEU A 152 9.45 -2.91 -11.82
C LEU A 152 9.21 -3.28 -13.29
N THR A 153 9.94 -2.69 -14.23
CA THR A 153 9.85 -3.03 -15.66
C THR A 153 10.30 -4.46 -15.91
N ASP A 154 11.34 -4.92 -15.22
CA ASP A 154 11.82 -6.29 -15.30
C ASP A 154 10.84 -7.30 -14.67
N LEU A 155 10.21 -6.93 -13.55
CA LEU A 155 9.20 -7.77 -12.88
C LEU A 155 7.90 -7.90 -13.67
N LEU A 156 7.46 -6.82 -14.32
CA LEU A 156 6.21 -6.77 -15.10
C LEU A 156 6.42 -6.07 -16.45
N PRO A 157 7.04 -6.75 -17.44
CA PRO A 157 7.30 -6.17 -18.75
C PRO A 157 6.02 -5.66 -19.42
N GLY A 158 6.01 -4.38 -19.79
CA GLY A 158 4.87 -3.71 -20.42
C GLY A 158 3.97 -2.92 -19.46
N ILE A 159 4.26 -2.92 -18.15
CA ILE A 159 3.58 -2.02 -17.20
C ILE A 159 3.93 -0.56 -17.50
N SER A 160 2.94 0.33 -17.40
CA SER A 160 3.16 1.78 -17.42
C SER A 160 3.39 2.28 -16.00
N GLN A 161 4.30 3.23 -15.81
CA GLN A 161 4.58 3.82 -14.49
C GLN A 161 4.26 5.32 -14.52
N ALA A 162 3.44 5.78 -13.58
CA ALA A 162 3.10 7.18 -13.41
C ALA A 162 3.89 7.74 -12.22
N ARG A 163 5.06 8.30 -12.50
CA ARG A 163 5.96 8.92 -11.51
C ARG A 163 6.07 10.40 -11.81
N ASP A 164 5.92 11.25 -10.80
CA ASP A 164 6.09 12.70 -10.91
C ASP A 164 7.12 13.27 -9.93
N GLY A 165 7.75 12.40 -9.13
CA GLY A 165 8.86 12.68 -8.23
C GLY A 165 9.44 11.38 -7.63
N ASP A 166 10.44 11.52 -6.77
CA ASP A 166 11.09 10.38 -6.11
C ASP A 166 10.10 9.70 -5.15
N GLY A 167 9.68 8.49 -5.50
CA GLY A 167 8.75 7.70 -4.70
C GLY A 167 7.31 8.24 -4.66
N VAL A 168 6.93 9.12 -5.58
CA VAL A 168 5.57 9.66 -5.71
C VAL A 168 5.11 9.67 -7.17
N GLY A 169 3.78 9.72 -7.36
CA GLY A 169 3.18 9.75 -8.69
C GLY A 169 1.77 10.29 -8.70
N VAL A 170 1.38 10.87 -9.84
CA VAL A 170 0.00 11.20 -10.19
C VAL A 170 -0.29 10.68 -11.60
N TYR A 171 -1.33 9.89 -11.74
CA TYR A 171 -1.84 9.43 -13.03
C TYR A 171 -3.12 10.18 -13.40
N ARG A 172 -3.14 10.76 -14.61
CA ARG A 172 -4.30 11.46 -15.15
C ARG A 172 -4.91 10.67 -16.31
N THR A 173 -6.22 10.40 -16.24
CA THR A 173 -6.94 9.56 -17.20
C THR A 173 -8.42 9.99 -17.34
N GLY A 174 -9.24 9.14 -17.95
CA GLY A 174 -10.59 9.45 -18.39
C GLY A 174 -10.63 9.98 -19.82
N THR A 175 -11.80 9.89 -20.45
CA THR A 175 -12.03 10.32 -21.84
C THR A 175 -11.77 11.82 -22.02
N ARG A 176 -12.02 12.63 -20.97
CA ARG A 176 -11.76 14.09 -20.98
C ARG A 176 -10.52 14.47 -20.19
N SER A 177 -9.70 13.50 -19.78
CA SER A 177 -8.61 13.70 -18.81
C SER A 177 -9.11 14.28 -17.48
N GLU A 178 -10.29 13.87 -17.02
CA GLU A 178 -10.96 14.41 -15.83
C GLU A 178 -10.68 13.64 -14.53
N ILE A 179 -9.97 12.51 -14.61
CA ILE A 179 -9.74 11.60 -13.48
C ILE A 179 -8.27 11.73 -13.07
N VAL A 180 -8.03 11.95 -11.77
CA VAL A 180 -6.72 11.96 -11.15
C VAL A 180 -6.61 10.83 -10.14
N ILE A 181 -5.53 10.06 -10.21
CA ILE A 181 -5.26 8.91 -9.34
C ILE A 181 -3.85 9.06 -8.76
N GLU A 182 -3.72 9.00 -7.44
CA GLU A 182 -2.44 8.90 -6.75
C GLU A 182 -2.57 8.03 -5.51
N HIS A 183 -1.49 7.77 -4.79
CA HIS A 183 -1.58 7.02 -3.54
C HIS A 183 -2.06 7.91 -2.38
N GLY A 184 -1.48 9.11 -2.22
CA GLY A 184 -1.89 10.10 -1.21
C GLY A 184 -0.92 10.29 -0.03
N HIS A 185 0.14 9.49 0.05
CA HIS A 185 1.16 9.55 1.10
C HIS A 185 1.98 10.84 1.13
N ARG A 186 1.97 11.63 0.05
CA ARG A 186 2.72 12.90 -0.01
C ARG A 186 2.19 13.96 0.98
N TYR A 187 1.01 13.76 1.58
CA TYR A 187 0.33 14.79 2.38
C TYR A 187 0.56 14.70 3.89
N ASP A 188 1.06 13.58 4.41
CA ASP A 188 1.38 13.40 5.81
C ASP A 188 2.89 13.30 6.04
N THR A 189 3.34 13.64 7.24
CA THR A 189 4.77 13.77 7.54
C THR A 189 5.48 12.44 7.78
N PHE A 190 4.73 11.35 7.96
CA PHE A 190 5.33 10.03 8.19
C PHE A 190 5.58 9.30 6.87
N CYS A 191 4.81 9.58 5.82
CA CYS A 191 4.87 8.83 4.58
C CYS A 191 5.40 9.65 3.40
N ALA A 192 5.36 10.98 3.44
CA ALA A 192 5.90 11.82 2.37
C ALA A 192 7.43 11.70 2.26
N PRO A 193 8.00 11.49 1.05
CA PRO A 193 9.45 11.43 0.84
C PRO A 193 10.19 12.62 1.47
N ASP A 194 11.18 12.37 2.33
CA ASP A 194 11.93 13.42 3.04
C ASP A 194 13.44 13.33 2.74
N PRO A 195 13.93 14.08 1.73
CA PRO A 195 15.35 14.08 1.39
C PRO A 195 16.21 15.02 2.25
N LEU A 196 15.62 15.69 3.24
CA LEU A 196 16.28 16.78 3.95
C LEU A 196 16.67 16.39 5.37
N SER A 197 15.79 15.68 6.09
CA SER A 197 15.91 15.60 7.54
C SER A 197 17.02 14.67 8.05
N ASN A 198 17.43 13.67 7.26
CA ASN A 198 18.51 12.74 7.62
C ASN A 198 19.77 12.89 6.75
N LYS A 199 19.92 14.03 6.06
CA LYS A 199 21.05 14.27 5.16
C LYS A 199 22.43 14.21 5.86
N GLU A 200 22.50 14.58 7.14
CA GLU A 200 23.74 14.46 7.92
C GLU A 200 24.13 12.99 8.19
N ILE A 201 23.16 12.07 8.16
CA ILE A 201 23.34 10.63 8.36
C ILE A 201 23.69 9.96 7.03
N THR A 202 22.97 10.28 5.97
CA THR A 202 23.11 9.63 4.64
C THR A 202 24.11 10.32 3.72
N GLY A 203 24.68 11.45 4.15
CA GLY A 203 25.75 12.17 3.47
C GLY A 203 25.33 12.73 2.11
N SER A 204 26.04 12.31 1.06
CA SER A 204 25.74 12.74 -0.32
C SER A 204 24.76 11.81 -1.05
N TYR A 205 24.32 10.72 -0.42
CA TYR A 205 23.35 9.83 -1.04
C TYR A 205 21.99 10.55 -1.16
N PRO A 206 21.27 10.43 -2.28
CA PRO A 206 19.93 10.99 -2.43
C PRO A 206 18.89 10.15 -1.65
N SER A 207 19.02 10.15 -0.33
CA SER A 207 18.07 9.50 0.58
C SER A 207 16.77 10.29 0.60
N TYR A 208 15.63 9.63 0.79
CA TYR A 208 14.31 10.23 0.97
C TYR A 208 13.35 9.36 1.82
N LEU A 209 13.86 8.35 2.53
CA LEU A 209 13.06 7.58 3.48
C LEU A 209 12.46 8.48 4.58
N PRO A 210 11.14 8.40 4.83
CA PRO A 210 10.47 9.17 5.87
C PRO A 210 10.29 8.37 7.18
N PRO A 211 9.83 9.01 8.28
CA PRO A 211 9.69 8.36 9.59
C PRO A 211 8.84 7.09 9.59
N GLY A 212 7.87 7.01 8.68
CA GLY A 212 6.97 5.88 8.46
C GLY A 212 7.70 4.57 8.20
N TYR A 213 8.85 4.60 7.53
CA TYR A 213 9.69 3.41 7.32
C TYR A 213 10.02 2.74 8.66
N PHE A 214 10.56 3.52 9.60
CA PHE A 214 10.96 3.03 10.92
C PHE A 214 9.76 2.63 11.77
N PHE A 215 8.65 3.37 11.65
CA PHE A 215 7.39 3.03 12.31
C PHE A 215 6.90 1.64 11.85
N THR A 216 6.86 1.39 10.55
CA THR A 216 6.35 0.14 9.98
C THR A 216 7.26 -1.04 10.32
N ARG A 217 8.59 -0.87 10.30
CA ARG A 217 9.55 -1.89 10.79
C ARG A 217 9.30 -2.26 12.25
N MET A 218 8.99 -1.28 13.10
CA MET A 218 8.61 -1.52 14.51
C MET A 218 7.26 -2.25 14.61
N ALA A 219 6.25 -1.85 13.85
CA ALA A 219 4.93 -2.49 13.83
C ALA A 219 5.01 -3.96 13.35
N ALA A 220 5.77 -4.23 12.28
CA ALA A 220 6.04 -5.58 11.79
C ALA A 220 6.74 -6.45 12.84
N THR A 221 7.70 -5.87 13.56
CA THR A 221 8.38 -6.55 14.68
C THR A 221 7.42 -6.89 15.82
N TYR A 222 6.53 -5.97 16.20
CA TYR A 222 5.52 -6.24 17.23
C TYR A 222 4.61 -7.41 16.85
N VAL A 223 4.21 -7.50 15.58
CA VAL A 223 3.43 -8.63 15.06
C VAL A 223 4.26 -9.93 15.08
N ALA A 224 5.48 -9.91 14.55
CA ALA A 224 6.37 -11.08 14.51
C ALA A 224 6.73 -11.62 15.91
N GLU A 225 6.79 -10.74 16.92
CA GLU A 225 6.98 -11.11 18.33
C GLU A 225 5.71 -11.64 19.01
N GLY A 226 4.61 -11.79 18.27
CA GLY A 226 3.33 -12.29 18.79
C GLY A 226 2.63 -11.29 19.71
N LYS A 227 2.85 -9.98 19.51
CA LYS A 227 2.24 -8.90 20.29
C LYS A 227 2.50 -9.00 21.80
N SER A 228 3.67 -9.53 22.16
CA SER A 228 3.99 -9.97 23.52
C SER A 228 4.95 -9.06 24.28
N ALA A 229 5.50 -8.04 23.61
CA ALA A 229 6.47 -7.15 24.23
C ALA A 229 5.85 -6.32 25.36
N PRO A 230 6.60 -6.06 26.45
CA PRO A 230 6.13 -5.21 27.52
C PRO A 230 6.09 -3.75 27.09
N LYS A 231 5.16 -2.99 27.67
CA LYS A 231 5.18 -1.52 27.57
C LYS A 231 6.48 -0.96 28.12
N LYS A 232 7.00 0.07 27.47
CA LYS A 232 8.21 0.80 27.86
C LYS A 232 7.83 2.06 28.65
N ASP A 233 8.72 2.46 29.56
CA ASP A 233 8.67 3.79 30.16
C ASP A 233 9.36 4.75 29.18
N LEU A 234 8.57 5.64 28.57
CA LEU A 234 9.05 6.58 27.56
C LEU A 234 9.31 7.96 28.20
N PRO A 235 10.35 8.69 27.77
CA PRO A 235 10.54 10.09 28.12
C PRO A 235 9.24 10.89 27.97
N LYS A 236 8.90 11.70 28.99
CA LYS A 236 7.69 12.53 28.99
C LYS A 236 8.06 13.98 28.75
N ILE A 237 7.37 14.62 27.83
CA ILE A 237 7.49 16.06 27.55
C ILE A 237 6.17 16.73 27.94
N GLU A 238 6.25 17.88 28.61
CA GLU A 238 5.07 18.72 28.88
C GLU A 238 4.62 19.41 27.60
N GLU A 239 3.30 19.48 27.35
CA GLU A 239 2.78 20.13 26.14
C GLU A 239 3.16 21.63 26.14
N PRO A 240 3.92 22.10 25.13
CA PRO A 240 4.29 23.51 25.03
C PRO A 240 3.08 24.37 24.64
N SER A 241 3.16 25.67 24.91
CA SER A 241 2.14 26.62 24.47
C SER A 241 1.97 26.58 22.95
N LYS A 242 0.71 26.56 22.49
CA LYS A 242 0.35 26.66 21.06
C LYS A 242 0.80 27.98 20.42
N GLU A 243 1.13 29.00 21.21
CA GLU A 243 1.71 30.25 20.71
C GLU A 243 3.14 30.07 20.21
N ASN A 244 3.86 29.03 20.68
CA ASN A 244 5.17 28.66 20.15
C ASN A 244 5.00 27.55 19.11
N GLY A 245 4.71 27.96 17.87
CA GLY A 245 4.42 27.04 16.76
C GLY A 245 5.49 25.97 16.52
N ASP A 246 6.78 26.34 16.58
CA ASP A 246 7.89 25.40 16.35
C ASP A 246 7.96 24.31 17.43
N LEU A 247 7.86 24.67 18.72
CA LEU A 247 7.83 23.69 19.80
C LEU A 247 6.53 22.86 19.78
N HIS A 248 5.40 23.48 19.45
CA HIS A 248 4.14 22.77 19.34
C HIS A 248 4.18 21.72 18.23
N ASP A 249 4.68 22.07 17.05
CA ASP A 249 4.84 21.16 15.93
C ASP A 249 5.78 19.97 16.28
N ALA A 250 6.92 20.24 16.93
CA ALA A 250 7.81 19.19 17.41
C ALA A 250 7.15 18.29 18.48
N TYR A 251 6.31 18.86 19.35
CA TYR A 251 5.54 18.11 20.34
C TYR A 251 4.47 17.21 19.70
N VAL A 252 3.84 17.62 18.60
CA VAL A 252 2.89 16.77 17.85
C VAL A 252 3.60 15.55 17.28
N TYR A 253 4.80 15.72 16.71
CA TYR A 253 5.63 14.60 16.24
C TYR A 253 6.05 13.65 17.36
N TYR A 254 6.49 14.21 18.50
CA TYR A 254 6.73 13.43 19.72
C TYR A 254 5.50 12.64 20.18
N SER A 255 4.32 13.27 20.15
CA SER A 255 3.07 12.64 20.60
C SER A 255 2.70 11.46 19.73
N LEU A 256 2.91 11.57 18.42
CA LEU A 256 2.64 10.47 17.48
C LEU A 256 3.62 9.30 17.66
N TRP A 257 4.92 9.57 17.84
CA TRP A 257 5.89 8.52 18.18
C TRP A 257 5.60 7.86 19.53
N THR A 258 5.19 8.64 20.53
CA THR A 258 4.79 8.13 21.84
C THR A 258 3.59 7.18 21.71
N TRP A 259 2.58 7.57 20.93
CA TRP A 259 1.44 6.70 20.61
C TRP A 259 1.91 5.42 19.90
N ALA A 260 2.77 5.53 18.89
CA ALA A 260 3.27 4.41 18.12
C ALA A 260 4.01 3.39 18.99
N MET A 261 5.00 3.84 19.76
CA MET A 261 5.81 2.97 20.64
C MET A 261 5.00 2.38 21.80
N THR A 262 3.91 3.05 22.20
CA THR A 262 2.98 2.53 23.22
C THR A 262 2.01 1.49 22.64
N SER A 263 1.58 1.67 21.40
CA SER A 263 0.61 0.80 20.72
C SER A 263 1.25 -0.45 20.12
N PHE A 264 2.52 -0.35 19.70
CA PHE A 264 3.30 -1.41 19.06
C PHE A 264 4.65 -1.61 19.75
N PRO A 265 4.68 -1.93 21.07
CA PRO A 265 5.94 -2.15 21.76
C PRO A 265 6.69 -3.36 21.16
N ILE A 266 8.02 -3.32 21.10
CA ILE A 266 8.88 -4.43 20.66
C ILE A 266 9.78 -4.91 21.80
N LYS A 267 10.40 -6.09 21.74
CA LYS A 267 11.25 -6.59 22.84
C LYS A 267 12.57 -5.84 22.97
N ALA A 268 13.13 -5.34 21.87
CA ALA A 268 14.34 -4.51 21.87
C ALA A 268 14.22 -3.39 22.92
N SER A 269 15.31 -3.10 23.64
CA SER A 269 15.28 -2.05 24.66
C SER A 269 15.26 -0.65 24.03
N PHE A 270 14.91 0.38 24.81
CA PHE A 270 14.76 1.75 24.27
C PHE A 270 16.06 2.31 23.66
N GLU A 271 17.22 1.96 24.23
CA GLU A 271 18.55 2.40 23.78
C GLU A 271 19.27 1.38 22.89
N GLU A 272 18.67 0.23 22.64
CA GLU A 272 19.30 -0.81 21.83
C GLU A 272 19.21 -0.44 20.36
N LYS A 273 20.38 -0.35 19.69
CA LYS A 273 20.49 -0.18 18.24
C LYS A 273 20.07 -1.45 17.50
N ALA A 274 18.78 -1.76 17.53
CA ALA A 274 18.20 -3.00 17.02
C ALA A 274 17.62 -2.86 15.60
N ILE A 275 17.37 -1.65 15.12
CA ILE A 275 16.77 -1.39 13.81
C ILE A 275 17.89 -1.10 12.81
N TYR A 276 18.40 -2.13 12.14
CA TYR A 276 19.35 -1.96 11.04
C TYR A 276 18.64 -1.43 9.79
N CYS A 277 19.16 -0.35 9.20
CA CYS A 277 18.71 0.18 7.91
C CYS A 277 19.89 0.21 6.94
N GLY A 278 19.87 -0.65 5.92
CA GLY A 278 20.95 -0.82 4.95
C GLY A 278 20.58 -0.41 3.53
N VAL A 279 19.56 0.45 3.40
CA VAL A 279 18.97 0.88 2.12
C VAL A 279 18.93 2.40 2.06
N ASN A 280 18.74 2.97 0.86
CA ASN A 280 18.54 4.40 0.64
C ASN A 280 19.60 5.31 1.30
N GLY A 281 20.86 4.85 1.36
CA GLY A 281 22.00 5.61 1.90
C GLY A 281 22.24 5.47 3.40
N TYR A 282 21.42 4.68 4.11
CA TYR A 282 21.67 4.29 5.49
C TYR A 282 22.56 3.03 5.54
N ASP A 283 23.47 2.96 6.51
CA ASP A 283 24.40 1.84 6.71
C ASP A 283 24.66 1.49 8.20
N ASP A 284 23.82 1.99 9.11
CA ASP A 284 23.92 1.80 10.57
C ASP A 284 22.61 1.28 11.18
N SER A 285 22.68 0.86 12.44
CA SER A 285 21.56 0.52 13.28
C SER A 285 21.13 1.66 14.19
N PHE A 286 19.82 1.80 14.35
CA PHE A 286 19.17 2.84 15.15
C PHE A 286 18.37 2.22 16.31
N SER A 287 18.20 3.01 17.37
CA SER A 287 17.38 2.66 18.53
C SER A 287 15.99 3.32 18.48
N LEU A 288 15.12 2.95 19.42
CA LEU A 288 13.87 3.70 19.64
C LEU A 288 14.15 5.11 20.19
N SER A 289 15.21 5.29 20.97
CA SER A 289 15.64 6.61 21.46
C SER A 289 16.16 7.53 20.35
N ASP A 290 16.66 6.98 19.23
CA ASP A 290 17.04 7.76 18.06
C ASP A 290 15.82 8.33 17.31
N LEU A 291 14.65 7.70 17.44
CA LEU A 291 13.39 8.08 16.78
C LEU A 291 12.50 9.00 17.64
N LEU A 292 12.44 8.75 18.95
CA LEU A 292 11.56 9.49 19.86
C LEU A 292 12.19 10.85 20.22
N PRO A 293 11.52 11.99 19.92
CA PRO A 293 12.01 13.29 20.36
C PRO A 293 12.08 13.41 21.88
N SER A 294 13.08 14.14 22.35
CA SER A 294 13.28 14.48 23.77
C SER A 294 13.60 15.96 23.93
N GLU A 295 13.31 16.51 25.11
CA GLU A 295 13.71 17.87 25.46
C GLU A 295 15.23 17.97 25.59
N ARG A 296 15.81 19.02 25.02
CA ARG A 296 17.24 19.32 25.04
C ARG A 296 17.54 20.44 26.04
N GLU A 297 18.81 20.60 26.41
CA GLU A 297 19.24 21.64 27.37
C GLU A 297 18.89 23.07 26.94
N ASP A 298 18.75 23.30 25.63
CA ASP A 298 18.36 24.59 25.05
C ASP A 298 16.83 24.79 24.96
N GLY A 299 16.04 23.84 25.47
CA GLY A 299 14.57 23.85 25.45
C GLY A 299 13.96 23.38 24.12
N SER A 300 14.75 22.93 23.16
CA SER A 300 14.22 22.32 21.92
C SER A 300 13.70 20.90 22.17
N ILE A 301 12.74 20.46 21.35
CA ILE A 301 12.24 19.08 21.32
C ILE A 301 12.77 18.44 20.04
N ASN A 302 13.61 17.39 20.15
CA ASN A 302 14.19 16.79 18.96
C ASN A 302 14.68 15.34 19.15
N ALA A 303 14.85 14.59 18.05
CA ALA A 303 15.39 13.23 17.99
C ALA A 303 16.71 13.19 17.20
N VAL A 304 17.39 12.03 17.16
CA VAL A 304 18.60 11.84 16.33
C VAL A 304 18.20 11.71 14.86
N LEU A 305 17.26 10.80 14.58
CA LEU A 305 16.62 10.69 13.28
C LEU A 305 15.58 11.79 13.14
N TYR A 306 15.51 12.37 11.95
CA TYR A 306 14.58 13.43 11.57
C TYR A 306 14.73 14.69 12.43
N ALA A 307 15.98 15.04 12.75
CA ALA A 307 16.28 16.14 13.65
C ALA A 307 15.73 17.49 13.12
N ASN A 308 14.83 18.15 13.86
CA ASN A 308 14.13 19.40 13.49
C ASN A 308 13.25 19.29 12.23
N VAL A 309 12.69 18.11 11.96
CA VAL A 309 11.87 17.84 10.76
C VAL A 309 10.76 18.87 10.53
N GLN A 310 10.14 19.39 11.60
CA GLN A 310 9.07 20.39 11.50
C GLN A 310 9.48 21.66 10.77
N ARG A 311 10.77 22.04 10.87
CA ARG A 311 11.31 23.26 10.26
C ARG A 311 11.56 23.11 8.76
N ARG A 312 11.53 21.87 8.24
CA ARG A 312 11.80 21.55 6.83
C ARG A 312 10.54 21.20 6.04
N TRP A 313 9.40 21.09 6.71
CA TRP A 313 8.18 20.59 6.09
C TRP A 313 7.75 21.40 4.87
N ASP A 314 7.89 22.71 4.93
CA ASP A 314 7.58 23.58 3.79
C ASP A 314 8.40 23.26 2.53
N ASP A 315 9.67 22.88 2.69
CA ASP A 315 10.55 22.50 1.59
C ASP A 315 10.26 21.06 1.13
N VAL A 316 9.98 20.15 2.07
CA VAL A 316 9.56 18.77 1.77
C VAL A 316 8.27 18.77 0.93
N GLN A 317 7.29 19.61 1.28
CA GLN A 317 6.05 19.74 0.50
C GLN A 317 6.30 20.28 -0.91
N GLU A 318 7.23 21.21 -1.09
CA GLU A 318 7.60 21.74 -2.41
C GLU A 318 8.28 20.66 -3.27
N ILE A 319 9.21 19.89 -2.68
CA ILE A 319 9.87 18.75 -3.35
C ILE A 319 8.85 17.70 -3.80
N ASN A 320 7.83 17.43 -2.98
CA ASN A 320 6.77 16.46 -3.27
C ASN A 320 5.62 17.02 -4.12
N GLY A 321 5.74 18.25 -4.63
CA GLY A 321 4.76 18.83 -5.55
C GLY A 321 3.40 19.18 -4.93
N ILE A 322 3.34 19.42 -3.62
CA ILE A 322 2.08 19.81 -2.94
C ILE A 322 1.75 21.27 -3.31
N ALA A 323 0.61 21.46 -3.97
CA ALA A 323 0.19 22.77 -4.46
C ALA A 323 -0.29 23.72 -3.33
N VAL A 324 -0.99 23.18 -2.33
CA VAL A 324 -1.47 23.97 -1.18
C VAL A 324 -0.94 23.36 0.12
N LYS A 325 0.04 24.03 0.73
CA LYS A 325 0.73 23.56 1.93
C LYS A 325 -0.21 23.26 3.10
N ASN A 326 0.09 22.19 3.83
CA ASN A 326 -0.44 21.82 5.13
C ASN A 326 0.54 22.30 6.22
N SER A 327 0.04 22.71 7.39
CA SER A 327 0.96 22.92 8.51
C SER A 327 1.55 21.59 8.97
N TYR A 328 2.72 21.63 9.62
CA TYR A 328 3.37 20.41 10.08
C TYR A 328 2.49 19.65 11.08
N ALA A 329 1.98 20.30 12.15
CA ALA A 329 1.05 19.65 13.07
C ALA A 329 -0.18 19.02 12.40
N GLN A 330 -0.75 19.67 11.37
CA GLN A 330 -1.89 19.11 10.63
C GLN A 330 -1.49 17.85 9.86
N ALA A 331 -0.38 17.90 9.13
CA ALA A 331 0.11 16.76 8.35
C ALA A 331 0.59 15.61 9.24
N THR A 332 1.16 15.89 10.41
CA THR A 332 1.56 14.86 11.37
C THR A 332 0.36 14.20 12.05
N ALA A 333 -0.57 14.99 12.60
CA ALA A 333 -1.76 14.44 13.24
C ALA A 333 -2.69 13.76 12.21
N GLY A 334 -2.74 14.30 10.99
CA GLY A 334 -3.55 13.80 9.89
C GLY A 334 -3.11 12.47 9.32
N GLY A 335 -1.85 12.05 9.51
CA GLY A 335 -1.35 10.73 9.08
C GLY A 335 -2.06 9.54 9.71
N ILE A 336 -2.85 9.74 10.78
CA ILE A 336 -3.68 8.71 11.42
C ILE A 336 -5.19 9.00 11.31
N ASP A 337 -5.59 10.04 10.59
CA ASP A 337 -7.00 10.43 10.40
C ASP A 337 -7.31 10.49 8.90
N HIS A 338 -8.03 9.47 8.41
CA HIS A 338 -8.37 9.38 6.99
C HIS A 338 -9.11 10.63 6.50
N ASN A 339 -9.87 11.34 7.34
CA ASN A 339 -10.59 12.55 6.92
C ASN A 339 -9.62 13.64 6.45
N PHE A 340 -8.46 13.79 7.10
CA PHE A 340 -7.44 14.75 6.67
C PHE A 340 -6.90 14.41 5.28
N LEU A 341 -6.64 13.13 5.02
CA LEU A 341 -6.13 12.63 3.74
C LEU A 341 -7.19 12.77 2.64
N ASP A 342 -8.43 12.38 2.94
CA ASP A 342 -9.58 12.49 2.04
C ASP A 342 -9.84 13.94 1.61
N ASP A 343 -9.72 14.88 2.55
CA ASP A 343 -9.88 16.32 2.28
C ASP A 343 -8.81 16.90 1.34
N GLN A 344 -7.67 16.21 1.15
CA GLN A 344 -6.65 16.65 0.19
C GLN A 344 -7.17 16.59 -1.24
N ALA A 345 -8.11 15.71 -1.58
CA ALA A 345 -8.73 15.70 -2.90
C ALA A 345 -9.39 17.04 -3.25
N VAL A 346 -10.09 17.63 -2.28
CA VAL A 346 -10.72 18.95 -2.42
C VAL A 346 -9.66 20.04 -2.49
N LYS A 347 -8.71 20.02 -1.56
CA LYS A 347 -7.71 21.07 -1.38
C LYS A 347 -6.70 21.15 -2.52
N GLN A 348 -6.23 20.00 -3.02
CA GLN A 348 -5.13 19.88 -3.98
C GLN A 348 -5.62 19.75 -5.44
N TYR A 349 -6.88 19.35 -5.66
CA TYR A 349 -7.41 19.17 -7.01
C TYR A 349 -8.69 19.96 -7.26
N PHE A 350 -9.80 19.63 -6.61
CA PHE A 350 -11.10 20.19 -7.02
C PHE A 350 -11.16 21.72 -6.93
N ASN A 351 -10.48 22.32 -5.95
CA ASN A 351 -10.39 23.78 -5.81
C ASN A 351 -9.37 24.44 -6.75
N LEU A 352 -8.43 23.68 -7.32
CA LEU A 352 -7.31 24.21 -8.10
C LEU A 352 -7.48 23.97 -9.61
N ASP A 353 -8.04 22.83 -9.99
CA ASP A 353 -8.26 22.43 -11.37
C ASP A 353 -9.74 22.10 -11.61
N PRO A 354 -10.51 23.02 -12.22
CA PRO A 354 -11.92 22.80 -12.48
C PRO A 354 -12.19 21.65 -13.47
N THR A 355 -11.17 21.19 -14.21
CA THR A 355 -11.28 20.09 -15.16
C THR A 355 -11.19 18.70 -14.52
N VAL A 356 -10.76 18.61 -13.25
CA VAL A 356 -10.73 17.35 -12.49
C VAL A 356 -12.11 17.10 -11.89
N ASP A 357 -12.79 16.06 -12.35
CA ASP A 357 -14.10 15.64 -11.83
C ASP A 357 -13.98 14.48 -10.83
N VAL A 358 -12.92 13.66 -10.92
CA VAL A 358 -12.73 12.50 -10.05
C VAL A 358 -11.32 12.48 -9.50
N VAL A 359 -11.18 12.25 -8.19
CA VAL A 359 -9.90 12.01 -7.51
C VAL A 359 -9.98 10.68 -6.78
N ILE A 360 -8.96 9.83 -6.96
CA ILE A 360 -8.89 8.53 -6.31
C ILE A 360 -7.56 8.41 -5.57
N PHE A 361 -7.63 8.11 -4.28
CA PHE A 361 -6.48 7.80 -3.43
C PHE A 361 -6.47 6.34 -2.98
N GLY A 362 -5.29 5.87 -2.59
CA GLY A 362 -5.10 4.72 -1.71
C GLY A 362 -4.76 5.19 -0.30
N HIS A 363 -3.81 4.53 0.36
CA HIS A 363 -3.05 5.02 1.52
C HIS A 363 -3.79 4.99 2.87
N SER A 364 -5.05 5.45 2.96
CA SER A 364 -5.79 5.42 4.23
C SER A 364 -6.32 4.04 4.60
N HIS A 365 -6.35 3.11 3.65
CA HIS A 365 -6.99 1.78 3.73
C HIS A 365 -8.51 1.80 3.97
N VAL A 366 -9.13 2.96 4.17
CA VAL A 366 -10.56 3.09 4.49
C VAL A 366 -11.35 3.27 3.19
N PRO A 367 -12.14 2.26 2.75
CA PRO A 367 -12.94 2.40 1.55
C PRO A 367 -14.06 3.44 1.75
N ILE A 368 -14.06 4.49 0.95
CA ILE A 368 -15.06 5.57 1.02
C ILE A 368 -15.31 6.22 -0.35
N VAL A 369 -16.54 6.69 -0.56
CA VAL A 369 -16.93 7.52 -1.71
C VAL A 369 -17.56 8.81 -1.18
N ASN A 370 -17.01 9.96 -1.57
CA ASN A 370 -17.56 11.28 -1.27
C ASN A 370 -17.95 11.99 -2.58
N ARG A 371 -19.19 12.48 -2.65
CA ARG A 371 -19.75 13.17 -3.83
C ARG A 371 -20.06 14.63 -3.50
N PHE A 372 -19.58 15.56 -4.33
CA PHE A 372 -19.73 16.99 -4.13
C PHE A 372 -20.35 17.65 -5.36
N LEU A 373 -21.54 18.22 -5.22
CA LEU A 373 -22.19 19.00 -6.29
C LEU A 373 -22.22 20.50 -5.98
N LYS A 374 -22.41 20.87 -4.72
CA LYS A 374 -22.55 22.27 -4.31
C LYS A 374 -21.22 23.01 -4.50
N GLY A 375 -21.23 24.07 -5.32
CA GLY A 375 -20.05 24.90 -5.58
C GLY A 375 -19.27 24.50 -6.84
N TYR A 376 -19.67 23.45 -7.54
CA TYR A 376 -19.02 22.99 -8.77
C TYR A 376 -19.99 22.96 -9.96
N ASN A 377 -19.45 23.10 -11.17
CA ASN A 377 -20.23 23.04 -12.41
C ASN A 377 -20.64 21.60 -12.80
N ARG A 378 -19.97 20.60 -12.23
CA ARG A 378 -20.22 19.16 -12.38
C ARG A 378 -20.05 18.49 -11.03
N GLU A 379 -20.65 17.31 -10.85
CA GLU A 379 -20.36 16.48 -9.67
C GLU A 379 -18.86 16.19 -9.61
N LYS A 380 -18.27 16.39 -8.44
CA LYS A 380 -16.92 15.96 -8.08
C LYS A 380 -17.02 14.70 -7.24
N VAL A 381 -16.20 13.69 -7.52
CA VAL A 381 -16.20 12.42 -6.79
C VAL A 381 -14.81 12.14 -6.25
N TYR A 382 -14.69 12.04 -4.93
CA TYR A 382 -13.51 11.48 -4.27
C TYR A 382 -13.78 10.02 -3.91
N VAL A 383 -12.78 9.16 -4.12
CA VAL A 383 -12.83 7.76 -3.68
C VAL A 383 -11.50 7.39 -3.03
N ASN A 384 -11.56 6.68 -1.91
CA ASN A 384 -10.45 5.85 -1.45
C ASN A 384 -10.74 4.39 -1.79
N SER A 385 -9.83 3.69 -2.47
CA SER A 385 -10.07 2.30 -2.89
C SER A 385 -10.16 1.31 -1.73
N GLY A 386 -9.69 1.67 -0.53
CA GLY A 386 -9.60 0.76 0.60
C GLY A 386 -8.32 -0.08 0.57
N THR A 387 -8.40 -1.34 0.97
CA THR A 387 -7.21 -2.21 1.06
C THR A 387 -7.53 -3.68 0.78
N TRP A 388 -6.50 -4.43 0.42
CA TRP A 388 -6.53 -5.89 0.33
C TRP A 388 -5.84 -6.60 1.51
N ILE A 389 -5.30 -5.84 2.46
CA ILE A 389 -4.72 -6.38 3.69
C ILE A 389 -5.75 -7.19 4.47
N ASP A 390 -5.30 -8.31 5.06
CA ASP A 390 -6.13 -9.19 5.86
C ASP A 390 -6.53 -8.57 7.22
N GLY A 391 -7.83 -8.47 7.47
CA GLY A 391 -8.41 -8.11 8.77
C GLY A 391 -8.14 -6.67 9.24
N LYS A 392 -7.61 -5.78 8.39
CA LYS A 392 -7.16 -4.43 8.81
C LYS A 392 -8.31 -3.47 9.08
N VAL A 393 -9.34 -3.51 8.23
CA VAL A 393 -10.53 -2.65 8.32
C VAL A 393 -11.79 -3.49 8.18
N GLY A 394 -12.97 -2.90 8.41
CA GLY A 394 -14.23 -3.64 8.32
C GLY A 394 -14.61 -4.10 6.91
N GLN A 395 -14.07 -3.48 5.86
CA GLN A 395 -14.33 -3.80 4.44
C GLN A 395 -13.01 -3.89 3.69
N GLU A 396 -12.76 -5.01 3.02
CA GLU A 396 -11.51 -5.35 2.35
C GLU A 396 -11.77 -5.83 0.93
N ARG A 397 -10.72 -5.96 0.11
CA ARG A 397 -10.82 -6.37 -1.31
C ARG A 397 -11.72 -5.40 -2.08
N CYS A 398 -11.64 -4.13 -1.70
CA CYS A 398 -12.35 -3.06 -2.36
C CYS A 398 -11.58 -2.59 -3.60
N PHE A 399 -12.32 -2.10 -4.58
CA PHE A 399 -11.78 -1.60 -5.85
C PHE A 399 -12.76 -0.61 -6.49
N VAL A 400 -12.23 0.33 -7.27
CA VAL A 400 -13.04 1.33 -7.97
C VAL A 400 -13.33 0.87 -9.38
N VAL A 401 -14.58 1.02 -9.82
CA VAL A 401 -15.03 0.77 -11.19
C VAL A 401 -15.50 2.07 -11.81
N ILE A 402 -14.94 2.41 -12.97
CA ILE A 402 -15.21 3.67 -13.66
C ILE A 402 -15.59 3.43 -15.11
N GLU A 403 -16.65 4.11 -15.55
CA GLU A 403 -17.01 4.27 -16.95
C GLU A 403 -16.95 5.77 -17.31
N SER A 404 -16.00 6.16 -18.15
CA SER A 404 -15.76 7.54 -18.56
C SER A 404 -16.07 7.74 -20.04
N SER A 405 -16.97 8.65 -20.36
CA SER A 405 -17.34 9.05 -21.72
C SER A 405 -17.20 10.57 -21.88
N GLU A 406 -17.44 11.10 -23.08
CA GLU A 406 -17.51 12.55 -23.29
C GLU A 406 -18.61 13.23 -22.46
N GLN A 407 -19.72 12.54 -22.18
CA GLN A 407 -20.86 13.12 -21.49
C GLN A 407 -20.82 12.86 -19.98
N THR A 408 -20.57 11.61 -19.57
CA THR A 408 -20.69 11.17 -18.17
C THR A 408 -19.46 10.41 -17.70
N THR A 409 -19.19 10.51 -16.41
CA THR A 409 -18.17 9.72 -15.71
C THR A 409 -18.87 9.07 -14.51
N THR A 410 -19.10 7.76 -14.57
CA THR A 410 -19.73 6.99 -13.50
C THR A 410 -18.65 6.31 -12.68
N VAL A 411 -18.70 6.47 -11.36
CA VAL A 411 -17.73 5.90 -10.41
C VAL A 411 -18.48 5.11 -9.37
N ARG A 412 -18.04 3.87 -9.10
CA ARG A 412 -18.55 3.00 -8.05
C ARG A 412 -17.39 2.40 -7.26
N LEU A 413 -17.53 2.35 -5.95
CA LEU A 413 -16.65 1.56 -5.09
C LEU A 413 -17.30 0.20 -4.86
N MET A 414 -16.56 -0.86 -5.17
CA MET A 414 -17.04 -2.23 -5.15
C MET A 414 -16.22 -3.05 -4.14
N GLU A 415 -16.79 -4.13 -3.64
CA GLU A 415 -16.13 -5.13 -2.79
C GLU A 415 -16.15 -6.49 -3.49
N TYR A 416 -15.02 -7.19 -3.51
CA TYR A 416 -14.89 -8.56 -4.02
C TYR A 416 -15.07 -9.58 -2.88
N HIS A 417 -16.01 -10.52 -3.06
CA HIS A 417 -16.38 -11.50 -2.05
C HIS A 417 -15.66 -12.84 -2.24
N PRO A 418 -15.46 -13.63 -1.17
CA PRO A 418 -14.85 -14.95 -1.26
C PRO A 418 -15.59 -15.97 -2.15
N ASP A 419 -16.87 -15.73 -2.47
CA ASP A 419 -17.66 -16.56 -3.38
C ASP A 419 -17.55 -16.10 -4.85
N GLY A 420 -16.67 -15.15 -5.14
CA GLY A 420 -16.46 -14.58 -6.46
C GLY A 420 -17.53 -13.57 -6.88
N THR A 421 -18.47 -13.19 -6.00
CA THR A 421 -19.43 -12.12 -6.30
C THR A 421 -18.85 -10.74 -5.99
N ILE A 422 -19.52 -9.70 -6.47
CA ILE A 422 -19.19 -8.31 -6.14
C ILE A 422 -20.40 -7.60 -5.56
N SER A 423 -20.16 -6.64 -4.66
CA SER A 423 -21.21 -5.74 -4.16
C SER A 423 -20.80 -4.29 -4.26
N ASP A 424 -21.76 -3.42 -4.52
CA ASP A 424 -21.61 -1.97 -4.50
C ASP A 424 -21.64 -1.48 -3.04
N THR A 425 -20.57 -0.79 -2.59
CA THR A 425 -20.45 -0.37 -1.19
C THR A 425 -21.44 0.74 -0.81
N GLU A 426 -21.97 1.49 -1.79
CA GLU A 426 -22.96 2.54 -1.57
C GLU A 426 -24.40 1.98 -1.43
N LYS A 427 -24.64 0.69 -1.70
CA LYS A 427 -25.98 0.07 -1.72
C LYS A 427 -26.28 -0.86 -0.52
N LYS A 428 -25.48 -0.79 0.54
CA LYS A 428 -25.62 -1.64 1.74
C LYS A 428 -26.80 -1.26 2.64
#